data_AF-A0A820I839-F1
#
_entry.id   AF-A0A820I839-F1
#
_cell.length_a   1.000
_cell.length_b   1.000
_cell.length_c   1.000
_cell.angle_alpha   90.00
_cell.angle_beta   90.00
_cell.angle_gamma   90.00
#
_symmetry.space_group_name_H-M   'P 1'
#
loop_
_entity.id
_entity.type
_entity.pdbx_description
1 polymer ?
#
loop_
_entity_poly.entity_id
_entity_poly.type
_entity_poly.pdbx_seq_one_letter_code
_entity_poly.pdbx_strand_id
1 'polypeptide(L)'
;MTLILLHTFIIMAIRNYESSESSNNNGNSNVLGYQITCSCMSVSSSVCMQYNCGITAQQASCFAGASLITLADGTFKSLADVQIGDQVLVNKNNTIEPITSFIHAKRQGLFTFLALQIQSVVSNLSSTILVSANHLIFDYDSGEARFAGKFRVGDRVQFIDNSEIVPGEIVHIQLTKQQGYYAPLTPSGTIIIDGVVASNYATVSNHALAHQLMGIYRWWIDLVGGSKWSEEIPWMLQIMLSIEQVIRWFGGQVLIDSYV
;
A
#
# COMPACT_ATOMS: atom_id res chain seq x y z
N MET A 1 7.01 4.61 33.71
CA MET A 1 7.28 3.19 33.38
C MET A 1 8.64 3.13 32.71
N THR A 2 9.61 2.47 33.33
CA THR A 2 10.98 2.37 32.82
C THR A 2 11.05 1.39 31.64
N LEU A 3 11.95 1.62 30.67
CA LEU A 3 12.16 0.79 29.47
C LEU A 3 12.27 -0.73 29.79
N ILE A 4 12.78 -1.07 30.97
CA ILE A 4 12.94 -2.44 31.45
C ILE A 4 11.59 -3.13 31.69
N LEU A 5 10.60 -2.40 32.23
CA LEU A 5 9.25 -2.94 32.43
C LEU A 5 8.53 -3.15 31.11
N LEU A 6 8.75 -2.29 30.11
CA LEU A 6 8.21 -2.50 28.77
C LEU A 6 8.83 -3.74 28.12
N HIS A 7 10.15 -3.92 28.28
CA HIS A 7 10.89 -5.06 27.73
C HIS A 7 10.46 -6.41 28.35
N THR A 8 10.18 -6.45 29.66
CA THR A 8 9.70 -7.67 30.32
C THR A 8 8.24 -7.99 29.96
N PHE A 9 7.40 -6.97 29.81
CA PHE A 9 6.03 -7.15 29.31
C PHE A 9 6.01 -7.71 27.88
N ILE A 10 6.89 -7.21 27.00
CA ILE A 10 7.04 -7.70 25.63
C ILE A 10 7.50 -9.16 25.61
N ILE A 11 8.51 -9.53 26.41
CA ILE A 11 9.00 -10.92 26.47
C ILE A 11 7.93 -11.88 27.03
N MET A 12 7.16 -11.47 28.04
CA MET A 12 6.08 -12.30 28.59
C MET A 12 4.92 -12.44 27.60
N ALA A 13 4.61 -11.41 26.81
CA ALA A 13 3.60 -11.50 25.76
C ALA A 13 4.02 -12.46 24.63
N ILE A 14 5.30 -12.45 24.23
CA ILE A 14 5.86 -13.38 23.23
C ILE A 14 5.73 -14.84 23.71
N ARG A 15 6.07 -15.10 24.97
CA ARG A 15 6.07 -16.47 25.52
C ARG A 15 4.66 -17.06 25.68
N ASN A 16 3.69 -16.21 26.00
CA ASN A 16 2.28 -16.62 26.08
C ASN A 16 1.69 -16.89 24.69
N TYR A 17 2.13 -16.17 23.66
CA TYR A 17 1.68 -16.37 22.29
C TYR A 17 2.15 -17.71 21.71
N GLU A 18 3.43 -18.07 21.88
CA GLU A 18 3.98 -19.36 21.46
C GLU A 18 3.25 -20.56 22.08
N SER A 19 2.75 -20.40 23.31
CA SER A 19 1.98 -21.47 23.98
C SER A 19 0.56 -21.65 23.43
N SER A 20 0.00 -20.62 22.79
CA SER A 20 -1.36 -20.64 22.22
C SER A 20 -1.42 -21.26 20.82
N GLU A 21 -0.32 -21.16 20.06
CA GLU A 21 -0.22 -21.65 18.68
C GLU A 21 -0.08 -23.19 18.60
N SER A 22 0.47 -23.82 19.66
CA SER A 22 0.54 -25.29 19.78
C SER A 22 -0.83 -25.97 19.90
N SER A 23 -1.92 -25.22 20.08
CA SER A 23 -3.23 -25.78 20.46
C SER A 23 -4.27 -25.82 19.33
N ASN A 24 -3.98 -25.25 18.15
CA ASN A 24 -5.02 -25.05 17.14
C ASN A 24 -4.63 -25.59 15.74
N ASN A 25 -4.22 -26.86 15.71
CA ASN A 25 -4.19 -27.63 14.46
C ASN A 25 -5.54 -28.32 14.26
N ASN A 26 -6.48 -27.65 13.59
CA ASN A 26 -7.59 -28.31 12.95
C ASN A 26 -7.79 -27.75 11.55
N GLY A 27 -7.56 -28.61 10.55
CA GLY A 27 -7.59 -28.29 9.14
C GLY A 27 -8.96 -27.84 8.67
N ASN A 28 -9.03 -26.58 8.23
CA ASN A 28 -9.98 -26.16 7.21
C ASN A 28 -9.36 -24.97 6.47
N SER A 29 -8.84 -25.22 5.27
CA SER A 29 -8.17 -24.23 4.43
C SER A 29 -9.18 -23.25 3.82
N ASN A 30 -9.69 -22.34 4.64
CA ASN A 30 -10.34 -21.12 4.15
C ASN A 30 -9.23 -20.16 3.74
N VAL A 31 -8.91 -20.13 2.45
CA VAL A 31 -7.97 -19.16 1.88
C VAL A 31 -8.55 -17.77 2.13
N LEU A 32 -8.01 -17.04 3.12
CA LEU A 32 -8.27 -15.62 3.34
C LEU A 32 -7.73 -14.87 2.10
N GLY A 33 -8.62 -14.70 1.14
CA GLY A 33 -8.38 -14.04 -0.14
C GLY A 33 -8.91 -12.63 -0.11
N TYR A 34 -8.10 -11.69 -0.59
CA TYR A 34 -8.45 -10.30 -0.83
C TYR A 34 -9.52 -10.21 -1.94
N GLN A 35 -10.80 -10.29 -1.55
CA GLN A 35 -11.91 -10.04 -2.47
C GLN A 35 -12.33 -8.58 -2.33
N ILE A 36 -11.99 -7.79 -3.35
CA ILE A 36 -12.67 -6.51 -3.60
C ILE A 36 -13.87 -6.81 -4.49
N THR A 37 -15.02 -6.30 -4.11
CA THR A 37 -16.20 -6.22 -4.98
C THR A 37 -16.35 -4.78 -5.46
N CYS A 38 -16.07 -4.52 -6.74
CA CYS A 38 -16.34 -3.23 -7.35
C CYS A 38 -17.53 -3.31 -8.30
N SER A 39 -18.39 -2.29 -8.24
CA SER A 39 -19.51 -2.10 -9.15
C SER A 39 -19.35 -0.79 -9.92
N CYS A 40 -19.66 -0.79 -11.21
CA CYS A 40 -19.61 0.44 -12.00
C CYS A 40 -20.80 1.34 -11.59
N MET A 41 -20.51 2.58 -11.19
CA MET A 41 -21.54 3.56 -10.81
C MET A 41 -21.99 4.44 -11.95
N SER A 42 -21.09 4.77 -12.87
CA SER A 42 -21.36 5.68 -13.98
C SER A 42 -20.69 5.20 -15.24
N VAL A 43 -21.41 5.28 -16.36
CA VAL A 43 -20.97 4.82 -17.67
C VAL A 43 -21.10 5.97 -18.66
N SER A 44 -20.07 6.18 -19.48
CA SER A 44 -20.09 7.09 -20.62
C SER A 44 -19.51 6.37 -21.82
N SER A 45 -20.21 6.38 -22.97
CA SER A 45 -19.75 5.73 -24.20
C SER A 45 -19.30 4.27 -24.00
N SER A 46 -20.06 3.50 -23.19
CA SER A 46 -19.75 2.11 -22.79
C SER A 46 -18.47 1.92 -21.97
N VAL A 47 -17.83 2.98 -21.50
CA VAL A 47 -16.70 2.95 -20.57
C VAL A 47 -17.20 3.24 -19.15
N CYS A 48 -16.75 2.45 -18.17
CA CYS A 48 -17.03 2.74 -16.77
C CYS A 48 -16.20 3.94 -16.31
N MET A 49 -16.86 5.05 -15.98
CA MET A 49 -16.22 6.29 -15.57
C MET A 49 -15.88 6.30 -14.08
N GLN A 50 -16.63 5.56 -13.27
CA GLN A 50 -16.43 5.48 -11.82
C GLN A 50 -16.83 4.11 -11.28
N TYR A 51 -15.98 3.55 -10.43
CA TYR A 51 -16.27 2.34 -9.66
C TYR A 51 -16.61 2.68 -8.20
N ASN A 52 -17.52 1.93 -7.61
CA ASN A 52 -17.70 1.83 -6.17
C ASN A 52 -17.15 0.48 -5.70
N CYS A 53 -16.14 0.50 -4.85
CA CYS A 53 -15.42 -0.68 -4.41
C CYS A 53 -15.62 -0.95 -2.92
N GLY A 54 -16.34 -2.02 -2.59
CA GLY A 54 -16.41 -2.56 -1.24
C GLY A 54 -15.33 -3.62 -0.98
N ILE A 55 -14.82 -3.67 0.25
CA ILE A 55 -13.84 -4.68 0.70
C ILE A 55 -14.56 -5.66 1.62
N THR A 56 -14.59 -6.95 1.25
CA THR A 56 -15.37 -7.97 1.99
C THR A 56 -14.54 -8.81 2.97
N ALA A 57 -13.21 -8.66 2.99
CA ALA A 57 -12.31 -9.36 3.91
C ALA A 57 -11.09 -8.49 4.31
N GLN A 58 -10.47 -8.77 5.46
CA GLN A 58 -9.41 -7.96 6.05
C GLN A 58 -8.19 -7.73 5.13
N GLN A 59 -7.92 -6.44 4.91
CA GLN A 59 -6.63 -5.75 5.10
C GLN A 59 -5.39 -6.30 4.36
N ALA A 60 -5.39 -6.23 3.04
CA ALA A 60 -4.13 -6.11 2.29
C ALA A 60 -4.24 -4.98 1.25
N SER A 61 -3.75 -3.81 1.60
CA SER A 61 -3.67 -2.70 0.66
C SER A 61 -2.30 -2.68 0.00
N CYS A 62 -2.24 -2.95 -1.30
CA CYS A 62 -1.01 -3.37 -1.98
C CYS A 62 -1.03 -3.07 -3.49
N PHE A 63 0.10 -3.36 -4.13
CA PHE A 63 0.30 -3.41 -5.57
C PHE A 63 0.46 -4.86 -6.04
N ALA A 64 0.19 -5.12 -7.31
CA ALA A 64 0.37 -6.45 -7.90
C ALA A 64 1.86 -6.82 -8.00
N GLY A 65 2.20 -8.11 -7.88
CA GLY A 65 3.60 -8.54 -8.00
C GLY A 65 4.26 -8.24 -9.34
N ALA A 66 3.47 -8.17 -10.41
CA ALA A 66 3.94 -7.82 -11.76
C ALA A 66 4.23 -6.32 -11.96
N SER A 67 3.81 -5.46 -11.02
CA SER A 67 4.03 -4.01 -11.11
C SER A 67 5.53 -3.71 -11.06
N LEU A 68 5.96 -2.67 -11.77
CA LEU A 68 7.36 -2.32 -11.94
C LEU A 68 7.76 -1.18 -11.02
N ILE A 69 8.87 -1.35 -10.30
CA ILE A 69 9.54 -0.27 -9.59
C ILE A 69 10.70 0.28 -10.42
N THR A 70 10.95 1.58 -10.32
CA THR A 70 12.12 2.21 -10.95
C THR A 70 13.29 2.18 -9.97
N LEU A 71 14.38 1.51 -10.36
CA LEU A 71 15.62 1.43 -9.59
C LEU A 71 16.46 2.70 -9.78
N ALA A 72 17.43 2.90 -8.89
CA ALA A 72 18.36 4.03 -8.90
C ALA A 72 19.15 4.19 -10.21
N ASP A 73 19.40 3.11 -10.94
CA ASP A 73 20.09 3.11 -12.22
C ASP A 73 19.17 3.36 -13.43
N GLY A 74 17.88 3.64 -13.17
CA GLY A 74 16.85 3.85 -14.18
C GLY A 74 16.30 2.56 -14.78
N THR A 75 16.78 1.39 -14.35
CA THR A 75 16.20 0.12 -14.77
C THR A 75 14.92 -0.20 -13.98
N PHE A 76 14.16 -1.18 -14.45
CA PHE A 76 12.92 -1.61 -13.79
C PHE A 76 13.07 -2.98 -13.18
N LYS A 77 12.41 -3.20 -12.04
CA LYS A 77 12.31 -4.51 -11.39
C LYS A 77 10.85 -4.79 -11.04
N SER A 78 10.41 -6.04 -11.19
CA SER A 78 9.07 -6.43 -10.75
C SER A 78 9.01 -6.40 -9.22
N LEU A 79 7.89 -5.98 -8.63
CA LEU A 79 7.71 -6.01 -7.18
C LEU A 79 7.89 -7.40 -6.59
N ALA A 80 7.58 -8.46 -7.34
CA ALA A 80 7.81 -9.83 -6.93
C ALA A 80 9.29 -10.18 -6.73
N ASP A 81 10.19 -9.47 -7.42
CA ASP A 81 11.65 -9.68 -7.39
C ASP A 81 12.40 -8.64 -6.53
N VAL A 82 11.71 -7.59 -6.07
CA VAL A 82 12.30 -6.54 -5.22
C VAL A 82 12.77 -7.13 -3.89
N GLN A 83 13.96 -6.68 -3.46
CA GLN A 83 14.59 -7.10 -2.21
C GLN A 83 14.81 -5.90 -1.29
N ILE A 84 14.83 -6.17 0.02
CA ILE A 84 15.24 -5.18 1.02
C ILE A 84 16.67 -4.73 0.70
N GLY A 85 16.88 -3.43 0.70
CA GLY A 85 18.13 -2.77 0.32
C GLY A 85 18.22 -2.36 -1.15
N ASP A 86 17.28 -2.78 -2.02
CA ASP A 86 17.19 -2.24 -3.38
C ASP A 86 16.99 -0.73 -3.32
N GLN A 87 17.80 0.01 -4.08
CA GLN A 87 17.75 1.47 -4.16
C GLN A 87 16.75 1.88 -5.24
N VAL A 88 15.72 2.63 -4.87
CA VAL A 88 14.56 2.92 -5.72
C VAL A 88 14.27 4.41 -5.78
N LEU A 89 13.69 4.86 -6.90
CA LEU A 89 13.18 6.23 -6.99
C LEU A 89 11.85 6.33 -6.22
N VAL A 90 11.76 7.33 -5.35
CA VAL A 90 10.61 7.47 -4.44
C VAL A 90 9.72 8.68 -4.72
N ASN A 91 10.25 9.73 -5.33
CA ASN A 91 9.52 11.00 -5.45
C ASN A 91 10.01 11.89 -6.60
N LYS A 92 9.36 13.06 -6.68
CA LYS A 92 9.54 14.12 -7.67
C LYS A 92 10.94 14.70 -7.83
N ASN A 93 11.81 14.55 -6.83
CA ASN A 93 13.15 15.12 -6.84
C ASN A 93 14.22 14.12 -7.31
N ASN A 94 13.80 13.01 -7.95
CA ASN A 94 14.67 11.86 -8.23
C ASN A 94 15.40 11.36 -6.97
N THR A 95 14.72 11.46 -5.82
CA THR A 95 15.27 10.98 -4.56
C THR A 95 15.35 9.45 -4.64
N ILE A 96 16.52 8.93 -4.28
CA ILE A 96 16.78 7.50 -4.22
C ILE A 96 16.80 7.07 -2.76
N GLU A 97 16.02 6.04 -2.43
CA GLU A 97 15.97 5.47 -1.09
C GLU A 97 15.98 3.94 -1.12
N PRO A 98 16.45 3.28 -0.05
CA PRO A 98 16.39 1.82 0.02
C PRO A 98 14.96 1.35 0.34
N ILE A 99 14.60 0.20 -0.20
CA ILE A 99 13.50 -0.59 0.34
C ILE A 99 13.90 -1.09 1.74
N THR A 100 13.24 -0.62 2.78
CA THR A 100 13.58 -0.98 4.18
C THR A 100 12.84 -2.21 4.65
N SER A 101 11.61 -2.42 4.16
CA SER A 101 10.78 -3.58 4.50
C SER A 101 9.59 -3.71 3.54
N PHE A 102 8.72 -4.69 3.80
CA PHE A 102 7.41 -4.82 3.17
C PHE A 102 6.35 -4.87 4.28
N ILE A 103 5.41 -3.91 4.27
CA ILE A 103 4.30 -3.85 5.24
C ILE A 103 3.40 -5.08 5.04
N HIS A 104 3.14 -5.41 3.77
CA HIS A 104 2.42 -6.60 3.35
C HIS A 104 3.17 -7.23 2.18
N ALA A 105 3.32 -8.55 2.18
CA ALA A 105 3.53 -9.28 0.95
C ALA A 105 2.90 -10.66 1.03
N LYS A 106 2.48 -11.16 -0.12
CA LYS A 106 2.06 -12.54 -0.30
C LYS A 106 2.38 -12.95 -1.72
N ARG A 107 3.26 -13.92 -1.89
CA ARG A 107 3.73 -14.34 -3.21
C ARG A 107 2.72 -15.21 -3.96
N GLN A 108 1.91 -15.96 -3.21
CA GLN A 108 0.99 -16.94 -3.76
C GLN A 108 -0.48 -16.51 -3.62
N GLY A 109 -1.22 -16.62 -4.73
CA GLY A 109 -2.64 -16.36 -4.80
C GLY A 109 -2.99 -15.36 -5.89
N LEU A 110 -4.21 -15.45 -6.40
CA LEU A 110 -4.77 -14.48 -7.33
C LEU A 110 -5.63 -13.47 -6.59
N PHE A 111 -5.30 -12.20 -6.75
CA PHE A 111 -5.95 -11.09 -6.05
C PHE A 111 -6.48 -10.08 -7.07
N THR A 112 -7.60 -9.44 -6.74
CA THR A 112 -8.23 -8.44 -7.61
C THR A 112 -7.62 -7.06 -7.37
N PHE A 113 -7.26 -6.37 -8.45
CA PHE A 113 -6.71 -5.01 -8.45
C PHE A 113 -7.52 -4.11 -9.39
N LEU A 114 -7.48 -2.81 -9.12
CA LEU A 114 -7.80 -1.78 -10.11
C LEU A 114 -6.60 -1.65 -11.05
N ALA A 115 -6.85 -1.80 -12.35
CA ALA A 115 -5.92 -1.42 -13.40
C ALA A 115 -6.32 -0.04 -13.89
N LEU A 116 -5.55 0.98 -13.50
CA LEU A 116 -5.74 2.36 -13.96
C LEU A 116 -4.79 2.61 -15.12
N GLN A 117 -5.34 2.74 -16.33
CA GLN A 117 -4.55 3.11 -17.50
C GLN A 117 -4.36 4.62 -17.50
N ILE A 118 -3.09 5.03 -17.55
CA ILE A 118 -2.68 6.41 -17.40
C ILE A 118 -1.96 6.83 -18.67
N GLN A 119 -2.31 8.00 -19.18
CA GLN A 119 -1.68 8.62 -20.33
C GLN A 119 -1.06 9.96 -19.90
N SER A 120 0.22 10.17 -20.23
CA SER A 120 0.87 11.46 -20.04
C SER A 120 0.14 12.53 -20.85
N VAL A 121 -0.11 13.68 -20.24
CA VAL A 121 -0.71 14.83 -20.93
C VAL A 121 0.33 15.60 -21.76
N VAL A 122 1.63 15.39 -21.51
CA VAL A 122 2.72 16.12 -22.18
C VAL A 122 3.46 15.30 -23.24
N SER A 123 3.22 14.00 -23.33
CA SER A 123 3.85 13.11 -24.29
C SER A 123 2.94 11.93 -24.67
N ASN A 124 3.42 11.03 -25.53
CA ASN A 124 2.71 9.78 -25.88
C ASN A 124 3.00 8.64 -24.88
N LEU A 125 3.65 8.91 -23.75
CA LEU A 125 3.90 7.91 -22.71
C LEU A 125 2.59 7.45 -22.09
N SER A 126 2.44 6.15 -21.92
CA SER A 126 1.31 5.56 -21.21
C SER A 126 1.79 4.41 -20.33
N SER A 127 1.12 4.20 -19.20
CA SER A 127 1.37 3.09 -18.29
C SER A 127 0.06 2.59 -17.67
N THR A 128 0.10 1.47 -16.97
CA THR A 128 -1.05 0.97 -16.21
C THR A 128 -0.58 0.57 -14.83
N ILE A 129 -1.12 1.23 -13.80
CA ILE A 129 -0.85 0.87 -12.41
C ILE A 129 -1.85 -0.16 -11.92
N LEU A 130 -1.35 -1.20 -11.23
CA LEU A 130 -2.13 -2.31 -10.69
C LEU A 130 -2.20 -2.22 -9.16
N VAL A 131 -3.28 -1.63 -8.65
CA VAL A 131 -3.36 -1.16 -7.26
C VAL A 131 -4.68 -1.54 -6.59
N SER A 132 -4.62 -1.86 -5.29
CA SER A 132 -5.83 -2.06 -4.47
C SER A 132 -6.66 -0.77 -4.37
N ALA A 133 -7.99 -0.89 -4.31
CA ALA A 133 -8.89 0.26 -4.22
C ALA A 133 -8.64 1.18 -3.01
N ASN A 134 -8.11 0.65 -1.92
CA ASN A 134 -7.76 1.40 -0.71
C ASN A 134 -6.28 1.78 -0.62
N HIS A 135 -5.46 1.63 -1.67
CA HIS A 135 -4.11 2.19 -1.66
C HIS A 135 -4.12 3.68 -1.98
N LEU A 136 -3.24 4.45 -1.35
CA LEU A 136 -3.09 5.86 -1.66
C LEU A 136 -2.16 6.07 -2.87
N ILE A 137 -2.65 6.79 -3.86
CA ILE A 137 -1.85 7.35 -4.97
C ILE A 137 -1.98 8.87 -4.97
N PHE A 138 -0.96 9.57 -5.46
CA PHE A 138 -0.93 11.03 -5.42
C PHE A 138 -1.74 11.64 -6.58
N ASP A 139 -2.72 12.45 -6.23
CA ASP A 139 -3.49 13.28 -7.14
C ASP A 139 -2.60 14.46 -7.62
N TYR A 140 -2.58 14.70 -8.93
CA TYR A 140 -1.77 15.77 -9.49
C TYR A 140 -2.30 17.15 -9.12
N ASP A 141 -3.62 17.32 -9.09
CA ASP A 141 -4.27 18.62 -9.01
C ASP A 141 -4.34 19.16 -7.59
N SER A 142 -4.61 18.28 -6.63
CA SER A 142 -4.58 18.65 -5.21
C SER A 142 -3.18 18.55 -4.60
N GLY A 143 -2.30 17.73 -5.19
CA GLY A 143 -1.00 17.38 -4.60
C GLY A 143 -1.09 16.38 -3.43
N GLU A 144 -2.30 16.03 -3.02
CA GLU A 144 -2.57 15.15 -1.89
C GLU A 144 -2.74 13.69 -2.34
N ALA A 145 -2.48 12.77 -1.43
CA ALA A 145 -2.71 11.35 -1.66
C ALA A 145 -4.17 11.00 -1.36
N ARG A 146 -4.79 10.17 -2.20
CA ARG A 146 -6.16 9.68 -1.98
C ARG A 146 -6.29 8.23 -2.45
N PHE A 147 -7.32 7.54 -1.96
CA PHE A 147 -7.55 6.13 -2.30
C PHE A 147 -7.75 5.93 -3.80
N ALA A 148 -7.09 4.93 -4.37
CA ALA A 148 -7.16 4.59 -5.80
C ALA A 148 -8.61 4.37 -6.28
N GLY A 149 -9.46 3.77 -5.43
CA GLY A 149 -10.87 3.55 -5.72
C GLY A 149 -11.74 4.81 -5.72
N LYS A 150 -11.23 5.96 -5.27
CA LYS A 150 -11.92 7.24 -5.38
C LYS A 150 -11.60 7.97 -6.69
N PHE A 151 -10.63 7.50 -7.48
CA PHE A 151 -10.35 8.02 -8.81
C PHE A 151 -11.38 7.61 -9.85
N ARG A 152 -11.56 8.49 -10.84
CA ARG A 152 -12.45 8.35 -11.98
C ARG A 152 -11.66 8.51 -13.27
N VAL A 153 -12.22 8.00 -14.37
CA VAL A 153 -11.71 8.33 -15.70
C VAL A 153 -11.79 9.85 -15.91
N GLY A 154 -10.70 10.44 -16.39
CA GLY A 154 -10.49 11.88 -16.54
C GLY A 154 -9.76 12.55 -15.35
N ASP A 155 -9.66 11.88 -14.20
CA ASP A 155 -8.84 12.42 -13.10
C ASP A 155 -7.35 12.29 -13.43
N ARG A 156 -6.52 13.16 -12.80
CA ARG A 156 -5.08 13.22 -13.06
C ARG A 156 -4.27 12.78 -11.85
N VAL A 157 -3.28 11.92 -12.09
CA VAL A 157 -2.33 11.44 -11.08
C VAL A 157 -0.93 12.02 -11.33
N GLN A 158 -0.11 12.05 -10.29
CA GLN A 158 1.31 12.36 -10.41
C GLN A 158 2.02 11.24 -11.17
N PHE A 159 2.39 11.51 -12.42
CA PHE A 159 2.98 10.55 -13.34
C PHE A 159 4.40 10.96 -13.72
N ILE A 160 5.32 10.01 -13.81
CA ILE A 160 6.71 10.24 -14.17
C ILE A 160 6.88 10.15 -15.68
N ASP A 161 7.35 11.24 -16.28
CA ASP A 161 7.67 11.32 -17.70
C ASP A 161 8.97 12.11 -17.86
N ASN A 162 9.98 11.53 -18.51
CA ASN A 162 11.33 12.10 -18.63
C ASN A 162 11.92 12.60 -17.30
N SER A 163 11.77 11.82 -16.23
CA SER A 163 12.26 12.13 -14.87
C SER A 163 11.63 13.35 -14.20
N GLU A 164 10.51 13.85 -14.73
CA GLU A 164 9.71 14.94 -14.17
C GLU A 164 8.32 14.42 -13.78
N ILE A 165 7.70 15.06 -12.78
CA ILE A 165 6.28 14.83 -12.49
C ILE A 165 5.42 15.65 -13.44
N VAL A 166 4.60 14.95 -14.20
CA VAL A 166 3.65 15.51 -15.14
C VAL A 166 2.23 15.03 -14.79
N PRO A 167 1.18 15.72 -15.27
CA PRO A 167 -0.16 15.18 -15.15
C PRO A 167 -0.30 13.95 -16.03
N GLY A 168 -0.64 12.81 -15.40
CA GLY A 168 -1.09 11.61 -16.10
C GLY A 168 -2.60 11.46 -15.98
N GLU A 169 -3.33 11.53 -17.09
CA GLU A 169 -4.79 11.37 -17.11
C GLU A 169 -5.17 9.89 -17.07
N ILE A 170 -6.11 9.53 -16.20
CA ILE A 170 -6.69 8.18 -16.16
C ILE A 170 -7.67 8.06 -17.32
N VAL A 171 -7.31 7.30 -18.35
CA VAL A 171 -8.12 7.12 -19.55
C VAL A 171 -9.02 5.89 -19.50
N HIS A 172 -8.69 4.92 -18.64
CA HIS A 172 -9.47 3.71 -18.49
C HIS A 172 -9.25 3.08 -17.11
N ILE A 173 -10.32 2.48 -16.55
CA ILE A 173 -10.28 1.76 -15.28
C ILE A 173 -10.94 0.39 -15.50
N GLN A 174 -10.27 -0.68 -15.08
CA GLN A 174 -10.86 -2.02 -15.08
C GLN A 174 -10.39 -2.84 -13.88
N LEU A 175 -11.11 -3.93 -13.60
CA LEU A 175 -10.66 -4.92 -12.63
C LEU A 175 -9.82 -5.98 -13.31
N THR A 176 -8.70 -6.35 -12.70
CA THR A 176 -7.88 -7.48 -13.13
C THR A 176 -7.49 -8.35 -11.96
N LYS A 177 -7.23 -9.63 -12.21
CA LYS A 177 -6.62 -10.53 -11.23
C LYS A 177 -5.13 -10.66 -11.50
N GLN A 178 -4.32 -10.56 -10.46
CA GLN A 178 -2.88 -10.70 -10.55
C GLN A 178 -2.34 -11.62 -9.46
N GLN A 179 -1.19 -12.21 -9.77
CA GLN A 179 -0.48 -13.07 -8.85
C GLN A 179 0.24 -12.24 -7.78
N GLY A 180 -0.02 -12.59 -6.53
CA GLY A 180 0.65 -11.99 -5.37
C GLY A 180 0.32 -10.51 -5.15
N TYR A 181 0.67 -10.02 -3.97
CA TYR A 181 0.55 -8.61 -3.62
C TYR A 181 1.73 -8.17 -2.76
N TYR A 182 2.09 -6.89 -2.88
CA TYR A 182 3.25 -6.31 -2.20
C TYR A 182 2.96 -4.85 -1.80
N ALA A 183 3.37 -4.47 -0.59
CA ALA A 183 3.36 -3.11 -0.08
C ALA A 183 4.77 -2.80 0.44
N PRO A 184 5.70 -2.41 -0.45
CA PRO A 184 7.06 -2.03 -0.04
C PRO A 184 7.02 -0.81 0.89
N LEU A 185 8.05 -0.65 1.71
CA LEU A 185 8.26 0.50 2.59
C LEU A 185 9.59 1.17 2.27
N THR A 186 9.55 2.50 2.15
CA THR A 186 10.71 3.37 2.01
C THR A 186 10.74 4.38 3.17
N PRO A 187 11.89 4.97 3.50
CA PRO A 187 12.02 6.00 4.52
C PRO A 187 11.05 7.18 4.35
N SER A 188 10.88 7.68 3.13
CA SER A 188 9.98 8.81 2.82
C SER A 188 8.49 8.47 2.92
N GLY A 189 8.11 7.20 2.92
CA GLY A 189 6.69 6.84 2.84
C GLY A 189 6.11 6.97 1.42
N THR A 190 6.95 7.21 0.41
CA THR A 190 6.59 7.38 -0.99
C THR A 190 7.37 6.43 -1.90
N ILE A 191 6.79 6.08 -3.04
CA ILE A 191 7.40 5.16 -4.00
C ILE A 191 6.86 5.40 -5.41
N ILE A 192 7.65 5.12 -6.44
CA ILE A 192 7.20 5.15 -7.83
C ILE A 192 6.97 3.73 -8.33
N ILE A 193 5.72 3.42 -8.69
CA ILE A 193 5.30 2.12 -9.22
C ILE A 193 4.55 2.33 -10.52
N ASP A 194 4.95 1.60 -11.57
CA ASP A 194 4.41 1.73 -12.94
C ASP A 194 4.44 3.18 -13.46
N GLY A 195 5.43 3.96 -13.02
CA GLY A 195 5.57 5.38 -13.36
C GLY A 195 4.65 6.32 -12.57
N VAL A 196 3.85 5.83 -11.62
CA VAL A 196 2.95 6.64 -10.80
C VAL A 196 3.55 6.84 -9.41
N VAL A 197 3.46 8.06 -8.89
CA VAL A 197 3.84 8.34 -7.49
C VAL A 197 2.74 7.84 -6.56
N ALA A 198 3.12 6.96 -5.64
CA ALA A 198 2.23 6.35 -4.67
C ALA A 198 2.79 6.48 -3.25
N SER A 199 1.89 6.37 -2.27
CA SER A 199 2.33 6.22 -0.88
C SER A 199 2.68 4.76 -0.59
N ASN A 200 3.50 4.49 0.43
CA ASN A 200 3.58 3.15 1.04
C ASN A 200 2.36 2.80 1.91
N TYR A 201 1.47 3.76 2.18
CA TYR A 201 0.38 3.61 3.15
C TYR A 201 -0.99 3.58 2.50
N ALA A 202 -1.91 2.92 3.19
CA ALA A 202 -3.20 2.57 2.61
C ALA A 202 -4.27 2.19 3.64
N THR A 203 -4.07 2.60 4.90
CA THR A 203 -5.02 2.41 6.01
C THR A 203 -5.65 3.73 6.44
N VAL A 204 -4.88 4.81 6.38
CA VAL A 204 -5.31 6.16 6.74
C VAL A 204 -5.40 6.98 5.46
N SER A 205 -6.48 7.72 5.26
CA SER A 205 -6.70 8.50 4.02
C SER A 205 -5.72 9.67 3.85
N ASN A 206 -5.02 10.04 4.93
CA ASN A 206 -4.03 11.10 4.97
C ASN A 206 -2.61 10.51 5.07
N HIS A 207 -1.82 10.74 4.02
CA HIS A 207 -0.43 10.27 3.94
C HIS A 207 0.44 10.78 5.11
N ALA A 208 0.39 12.08 5.42
CA ALA A 208 1.23 12.68 6.46
C ALA A 208 0.92 12.09 7.85
N LEU A 209 -0.36 11.88 8.16
CA LEU A 209 -0.78 11.24 9.40
C LEU A 209 -0.34 9.77 9.45
N ALA A 210 -0.55 9.02 8.35
CA ALA A 210 -0.10 7.63 8.25
C ALA A 210 1.41 7.53 8.49
N HIS A 211 2.18 8.44 7.88
CA HIS A 211 3.62 8.51 7.98
C HIS A 211 4.10 8.78 9.41
N GLN A 212 3.44 9.72 10.11
CA GLN A 212 3.72 10.03 11.51
C GLN A 212 3.46 8.82 12.41
N LEU A 213 2.32 8.14 12.25
CA LEU A 213 1.97 6.95 13.04
C LEU A 213 2.97 5.80 12.79
N MET A 214 3.42 5.64 11.55
CA MET A 214 4.42 4.65 11.16
C MET A 214 5.86 5.04 11.55
N GLY A 215 6.08 6.20 12.19
CA GLY A 215 7.40 6.64 12.63
C GLY A 215 8.06 5.69 13.62
N ILE A 216 7.32 5.21 14.62
CA ILE A 216 7.86 4.28 15.64
C ILE A 216 8.24 2.93 15.03
N TYR A 217 7.48 2.48 14.05
CA TYR A 217 7.77 1.24 13.33
C TYR A 217 9.01 1.35 12.46
N ARG A 218 9.13 2.46 11.70
CA ARG A 218 10.32 2.72 10.89
C ARG A 218 11.58 2.78 11.76
N TRP A 219 11.51 3.50 12.88
CA TRP A 219 12.61 3.51 13.86
C TRP A 219 12.98 2.11 14.35
N TRP A 220 11.99 1.26 14.64
CA TRP A 220 12.23 -0.12 15.05
C TRP A 220 12.91 -0.93 13.94
N ILE A 221 12.41 -0.86 12.70
CA ILE A 221 13.03 -1.52 11.54
C ILE A 221 14.47 -1.08 11.35
N ASP A 222 14.73 0.24 11.42
CA ASP A 222 16.07 0.80 11.24
C ASP A 222 17.04 0.27 12.31
N LEU A 223 16.55 0.01 13.52
CA LEU A 223 17.33 -0.54 14.63
C LEU A 223 17.62 -2.03 14.49
N VAL A 224 16.63 -2.85 14.11
CA VAL A 224 16.74 -4.33 14.11
C VAL A 224 17.09 -4.91 12.74
N GLY A 225 17.10 -4.08 11.69
CA GLY A 225 17.19 -4.49 10.30
C GLY A 225 15.83 -5.00 9.78
N GLY A 226 15.46 -4.58 8.56
CA GLY A 226 14.22 -5.01 7.92
C GLY A 226 14.04 -6.52 7.90
N SER A 227 12.86 -7.01 8.26
CA SER A 227 12.53 -8.43 8.21
C SER A 227 12.44 -8.91 6.76
N LYS A 228 13.21 -9.94 6.40
CA LYS A 228 13.12 -10.64 5.09
C LYS A 228 11.77 -11.35 4.87
N TRP A 229 10.98 -11.54 5.92
CA TRP A 229 9.74 -12.30 5.90
C TRP A 229 8.57 -11.34 6.15
N SER A 230 7.88 -10.95 5.08
CA SER A 230 6.53 -10.41 5.18
C SER A 230 5.58 -11.51 4.73
N GLU A 231 5.09 -12.28 5.67
CA GLU A 231 3.78 -12.90 5.58
C GLU A 231 3.09 -12.56 6.90
N GLU A 232 2.34 -11.45 6.87
CA GLU A 232 1.56 -10.86 7.96
C GLU A 232 2.42 -10.38 9.14
N ILE A 233 2.56 -9.06 9.35
CA ILE A 233 3.08 -8.51 10.61
C ILE A 233 1.88 -8.35 11.54
N PRO A 234 1.50 -9.37 12.35
CA PRO A 234 0.18 -9.40 12.95
C PRO A 234 0.14 -8.43 14.15
N TRP A 235 1.25 -8.31 14.87
CA TRP A 235 1.32 -7.53 16.10
C TRP A 235 1.32 -6.02 15.85
N MET A 236 2.00 -5.54 14.80
CA MET A 236 2.02 -4.11 14.54
C MET A 236 0.68 -3.62 13.97
N LEU A 237 0.06 -4.40 13.08
CA LEU A 237 -1.28 -4.09 12.61
C LEU A 237 -2.25 -4.03 13.81
N GLN A 238 -2.13 -4.94 14.77
CA GLN A 238 -2.87 -4.87 16.04
C GLN A 238 -2.55 -3.62 16.87
N ILE A 239 -1.29 -3.19 16.95
CA ILE A 239 -0.93 -1.94 17.64
C ILE A 239 -1.54 -0.73 16.93
N MET A 240 -1.47 -0.67 15.60
CA MET A 240 -2.08 0.42 14.83
C MET A 240 -3.59 0.47 14.99
N LEU A 241 -4.26 -0.69 14.96
CA LEU A 241 -5.71 -0.80 15.20
C LEU A 241 -6.08 -0.48 16.66
N SER A 242 -5.19 -0.80 17.61
CA SER A 242 -5.38 -0.44 19.02
C SER A 242 -5.21 1.06 19.24
N ILE A 243 -4.22 1.69 18.60
CA ILE A 243 -4.03 3.15 18.60
C ILE A 243 -5.25 3.82 17.97
N GLU A 244 -5.78 3.28 16.86
CA GLU A 244 -7.02 3.75 16.26
C GLU A 244 -8.20 3.70 17.25
N GLN A 245 -8.40 2.56 17.92
CA GLN A 245 -9.46 2.41 18.93
C GLN A 245 -9.30 3.41 20.07
N VAL A 246 -8.08 3.64 20.53
CA VAL A 246 -7.77 4.61 21.58
C VAL A 246 -8.08 6.04 21.11
N ILE A 247 -7.68 6.43 19.90
CA ILE A 247 -7.97 7.79 19.38
C ILE A 247 -9.48 8.02 19.22
N ARG A 248 -10.20 7.02 18.67
CA ARG A 248 -11.67 7.06 18.59
C ARG A 248 -12.32 7.19 19.98
N TRP A 249 -11.77 6.50 20.98
CA TRP A 249 -12.29 6.53 22.36
C TRP A 249 -12.11 7.90 23.04
N PHE A 250 -11.06 8.65 22.69
CA PHE A 250 -10.85 10.02 23.17
C PHE A 250 -11.59 11.09 22.33
N GLY A 251 -12.53 10.71 21.47
CA GLY A 251 -13.30 11.63 20.64
C GLY A 251 -12.50 12.24 19.49
N GLY A 252 -11.31 11.73 19.20
CA GLY A 252 -10.55 12.09 18.01
C GLY A 252 -11.17 11.43 16.78
N GLN A 253 -11.55 12.22 15.78
CA GLN A 253 -11.77 11.70 14.43
C GLN A 253 -10.40 11.49 13.78
N VAL A 254 -9.90 10.25 13.77
CA VAL A 254 -8.92 9.90 12.75
C VAL A 254 -9.68 9.89 11.44
N LEU A 255 -9.18 10.60 10.43
CA LEU A 255 -9.63 10.53 9.03
C LEU A 255 -9.29 9.15 8.43
N ILE A 256 -9.61 8.08 9.13
CA ILE A 256 -9.75 6.75 8.56
C ILE A 256 -11.14 6.81 7.95
N ASP A 257 -11.20 7.17 6.67
CA ASP A 257 -12.33 6.80 5.82
C ASP A 257 -12.31 5.26 5.74
N SER A 258 -12.73 4.62 6.82
CA SER A 258 -13.53 3.42 6.67
C SER A 258 -14.70 3.87 5.81
N TYR A 259 -14.90 3.23 4.66
CA TYR A 259 -15.87 3.55 3.61
C TYR A 259 -15.25 4.27 2.38
N VAL A 260 -14.70 3.44 1.48
CA VAL A 260 -15.03 3.63 0.07
C VAL A 260 -16.53 3.50 -0.08
#